data_AF-A0AAX3A7E3-F1
#
_entry.id   AF-A0AAX3A7E3-F1
#
_cell.length_a   1.000
_cell.length_b   1.000
_cell.length_c   1.000
_cell.angle_alpha   90.00
_cell.angle_beta   90.00
_cell.angle_gamma   90.00
#
_symmetry.space_group_name_H-M   'P 1'
#
loop_
_entity.id
_entity.type
_entity.pdbx_description
1 polymer ?
#
loop_
_entity_poly.entity_id
_entity_poly.type
_entity_poly.pdbx_seq_one_letter_code
_entity_poly.pdbx_strand_id
1 'polypeptide(L)'
;MGSTPCKAIKSEAVGSNWPHAPQTGNNTPLLSNNKAVQTQWILNIRPDRRSLIVMKHILLSLAAAGLLALSAPSAQAAECFADYKAKQENPLRLHYGVAQVSGDCSRASAQAQLTDRLAANGWTLLTIVSVFGKDGLNQRKASAGPNFLRF
;
A
#
# COMPACT_ATOMS: atom_id res chain seq x y z
N MET A 1 -13.00 2.74 -85.92
CA MET A 1 -13.86 3.31 -84.86
C MET A 1 -14.19 2.22 -83.87
N GLY A 2 -14.04 2.52 -82.59
CA GLY A 2 -13.79 1.57 -81.51
C GLY A 2 -14.96 0.64 -81.14
N SER A 3 -14.60 -0.62 -80.96
CA SER A 3 -15.45 -1.73 -80.54
C SER A 3 -15.33 -1.94 -79.03
N THR A 4 -16.47 -2.09 -78.38
CA THR A 4 -16.77 -2.68 -77.05
C THR A 4 -15.95 -3.94 -76.69
N PRO A 5 -16.16 -4.56 -75.51
CA PRO A 5 -16.29 -4.07 -74.12
C PRO A 5 -15.36 -4.89 -73.18
N CYS A 6 -15.26 -4.57 -71.88
CA CYS A 6 -14.71 -5.50 -70.90
C CYS A 6 -15.54 -5.56 -69.62
N LYS A 7 -15.79 -6.79 -69.20
CA LYS A 7 -16.66 -7.23 -68.10
C LYS A 7 -15.81 -7.54 -66.86
N ALA A 8 -16.36 -7.16 -65.70
CA ALA A 8 -16.20 -7.69 -64.34
C ALA A 8 -14.82 -8.14 -63.81
N ILE A 9 -14.48 -7.67 -62.60
CA ILE A 9 -14.08 -8.58 -61.51
C ILE A 9 -14.38 -7.97 -60.13
N LYS A 10 -14.78 -8.86 -59.23
CA LYS A 10 -15.14 -8.69 -57.82
C LYS A 10 -13.95 -9.13 -56.96
N SER A 11 -13.67 -8.40 -55.87
CA SER A 11 -13.48 -8.92 -54.51
C SER A 11 -12.60 -8.01 -53.65
N GLU A 12 -13.21 -7.56 -52.55
CA GLU A 12 -12.69 -7.59 -51.17
C GLU A 12 -11.31 -6.96 -50.89
N ALA A 13 -11.32 -5.83 -50.17
CA ALA A 13 -10.40 -5.62 -49.08
C ALA A 13 -10.96 -4.59 -48.08
N VAL A 14 -10.80 -4.96 -46.81
CA VAL A 14 -11.09 -4.24 -45.58
C VAL A 14 -10.40 -2.86 -45.53
N GLY A 15 -11.00 -1.89 -44.84
CA GLY A 15 -10.33 -0.61 -44.58
C GLY A 15 -11.20 0.39 -43.84
N SER A 16 -11.08 0.39 -42.52
CA SER A 16 -11.62 1.39 -41.59
C SER A 16 -11.08 2.79 -41.90
N ASN A 17 -11.93 3.82 -41.94
CA ASN A 17 -11.53 5.16 -41.51
C ASN A 17 -12.72 6.10 -41.20
N TRP A 18 -12.56 6.89 -40.15
CA TRP A 18 -13.42 7.95 -39.61
C TRP A 18 -13.42 9.22 -40.52
N PRO A 19 -13.95 10.43 -40.18
CA PRO A 19 -14.66 10.89 -38.96
C PRO A 19 -15.77 12.00 -39.12
N HIS A 20 -16.42 12.39 -37.99
CA HIS A 20 -17.08 13.69 -37.58
C HIS A 20 -18.19 14.33 -38.46
N ALA A 21 -19.19 15.13 -38.02
CA ALA A 21 -19.86 15.61 -36.80
C ALA A 21 -21.16 16.37 -37.31
N PRO A 22 -21.84 17.30 -36.62
CA PRO A 22 -22.85 17.10 -35.56
C PRO A 22 -24.23 17.85 -35.78
N GLN A 23 -25.31 17.34 -35.14
CA GLN A 23 -26.49 18.05 -34.52
C GLN A 23 -27.49 18.80 -35.47
N THR A 24 -28.78 19.09 -35.20
CA THR A 24 -29.54 19.46 -33.98
C THR A 24 -31.08 19.38 -34.22
N GLY A 25 -31.88 19.13 -33.16
CA GLY A 25 -33.22 19.72 -32.85
C GLY A 25 -34.46 19.21 -33.64
N ASN A 26 -35.71 19.18 -33.15
CA ASN A 26 -36.38 19.57 -31.90
C ASN A 26 -37.75 18.84 -31.84
N ASN A 27 -38.22 18.45 -30.65
CA ASN A 27 -39.52 17.80 -30.43
C ASN A 27 -40.66 18.83 -30.30
N THR A 28 -41.91 18.47 -30.66
CA THR A 28 -43.21 18.90 -30.04
C THR A 28 -44.41 18.41 -30.91
N PRO A 29 -45.68 18.40 -30.43
CA PRO A 29 -46.18 17.78 -29.20
C PRO A 29 -47.57 17.08 -29.32
N LEU A 30 -47.90 16.31 -28.28
CA LEU A 30 -49.20 16.06 -27.60
C LEU A 30 -50.54 15.89 -28.36
N LEU A 31 -51.29 14.84 -28.01
CA LEU A 31 -52.74 14.91 -27.79
C LEU A 31 -53.25 13.81 -26.84
N SER A 32 -54.23 14.19 -26.03
CA SER A 32 -54.64 13.64 -24.73
C SER A 32 -55.94 12.84 -24.80
N ASN A 33 -56.14 11.83 -23.94
CA ASN A 33 -57.46 11.59 -23.31
C ASN A 33 -57.35 10.72 -22.04
N ASN A 34 -57.89 11.19 -20.93
CA ASN A 34 -58.12 10.41 -19.70
C ASN A 34 -59.62 10.47 -19.38
N LYS A 35 -60.34 9.35 -19.52
CA LYS A 35 -61.70 9.21 -18.98
C LYS A 35 -61.60 8.51 -17.62
N ALA A 36 -62.11 9.17 -16.58
CA ALA A 36 -62.15 8.64 -15.23
C ALA A 36 -63.28 7.62 -15.07
N VAL A 37 -62.96 6.39 -14.66
CA VAL A 37 -63.93 5.41 -14.16
C VAL A 37 -63.41 4.81 -12.86
N GLN A 38 -64.10 5.20 -11.79
CA GLN A 38 -64.52 4.43 -10.61
C GLN A 38 -63.49 3.60 -9.85
N THR A 39 -63.19 4.11 -8.66
CA THR A 39 -62.45 3.50 -7.57
C THR A 39 -63.13 2.21 -7.07
N GLN A 40 -62.54 1.05 -7.36
CA GLN A 40 -62.75 -0.16 -6.55
C GLN A 40 -61.39 -0.78 -6.19
N TRP A 41 -61.05 -0.65 -4.91
CA TRP A 41 -59.85 -1.19 -4.30
C TRP A 41 -59.99 -2.69 -4.10
N ILE A 42 -59.26 -3.51 -4.88
CA ILE A 42 -58.82 -4.82 -4.40
C ILE A 42 -57.33 -4.94 -4.69
N LEU A 43 -56.55 -4.43 -3.75
CA LEU A 43 -55.12 -4.64 -3.68
C LEU A 43 -54.87 -6.13 -3.44
N ASN A 44 -54.31 -6.85 -4.41
CA ASN A 44 -53.71 -8.16 -4.17
C ASN A 44 -52.22 -8.12 -4.55
N ILE A 45 -51.45 -7.34 -3.81
CA ILE A 45 -50.00 -7.50 -3.81
C ILE A 45 -49.68 -8.44 -2.66
N ARG A 46 -49.44 -9.71 -2.97
CA ARG A 46 -48.76 -10.61 -2.02
C ARG A 46 -47.37 -10.00 -1.78
N PRO A 47 -47.01 -9.56 -0.56
CA PRO A 47 -45.64 -9.16 -0.32
C PRO A 47 -44.77 -10.40 -0.49
N ASP A 48 -43.95 -10.41 -1.53
CA ASP A 48 -42.91 -11.43 -1.71
C ASP A 48 -41.97 -11.35 -0.50
N ARG A 49 -42.18 -12.26 0.45
CA ARG A 49 -41.41 -12.34 1.69
C ARG A 49 -40.04 -13.01 1.46
N ARG A 50 -39.56 -13.11 0.21
CA ARG A 50 -38.24 -13.68 -0.08
C ARG A 50 -37.13 -12.62 -0.06
N SER A 51 -37.46 -11.34 -0.26
CA SER A 51 -36.43 -10.30 -0.38
C SER A 51 -35.81 -9.83 0.95
N LEU A 52 -36.50 -9.98 2.09
CA LEU A 52 -36.05 -9.38 3.36
C LEU A 52 -35.13 -10.27 4.23
N ILE A 53 -34.88 -11.51 3.83
CA ILE A 53 -33.95 -12.40 4.57
C ILE A 53 -32.50 -12.13 4.12
N VAL A 54 -32.28 -11.77 2.86
CA VAL A 54 -30.92 -11.69 2.28
C VAL A 54 -30.10 -10.49 2.82
N MET A 55 -30.72 -9.32 3.01
CA MET A 55 -29.95 -8.10 3.36
C MET A 55 -29.41 -8.08 4.81
N LYS A 56 -29.99 -8.90 5.71
CA LYS A 56 -29.61 -8.93 7.12
C LYS A 56 -28.49 -9.94 7.41
N HIS A 57 -28.38 -11.00 6.60
CA HIS A 57 -27.30 -11.99 6.71
C HIS A 57 -26.01 -11.56 6.00
N ILE A 58 -26.10 -10.69 4.98
CA ILE A 58 -24.91 -10.14 4.31
C ILE A 58 -24.14 -9.17 5.24
N LEU A 59 -24.84 -8.31 5.99
CA LEU A 59 -24.19 -7.39 6.93
C LEU A 59 -23.60 -8.10 8.16
N LEU A 60 -24.24 -9.18 8.64
CA LEU A 60 -23.70 -9.98 9.75
C LEU A 60 -22.49 -10.83 9.34
N SER A 61 -22.37 -11.21 8.07
CA SER A 61 -21.22 -12.00 7.56
C SER A 61 -19.98 -11.14 7.33
N LEU A 62 -20.15 -9.86 6.97
CA LEU A 62 -19.04 -8.90 6.81
C LEU A 62 -18.48 -8.41 8.15
N ALA A 63 -19.27 -8.42 9.23
CA ALA A 63 -18.81 -8.06 10.57
C ALA A 63 -17.92 -9.14 11.22
N ALA A 64 -18.06 -10.42 10.81
CA ALA A 64 -17.27 -11.52 11.37
C ALA A 64 -15.87 -11.68 10.73
N ALA A 65 -15.62 -11.10 9.55
CA ALA A 65 -14.34 -11.22 8.84
C ALA A 65 -13.34 -10.09 9.16
N GLY A 66 -13.73 -9.06 9.92
CA GLY A 66 -12.89 -7.89 10.21
C GLY A 66 -12.02 -8.00 11.48
N LEU A 67 -12.18 -9.05 12.29
CA LEU A 67 -11.59 -9.11 13.63
C LEU A 67 -10.26 -9.89 13.75
N LEU A 68 -9.65 -10.29 12.63
CA LEU A 68 -8.42 -11.12 12.64
C LEU A 68 -7.14 -10.40 12.17
N ALA A 69 -7.17 -9.10 11.92
CA ALA A 69 -6.03 -8.36 11.36
C ALA A 69 -5.14 -7.63 12.38
N LEU A 70 -5.34 -7.78 13.69
CA LEU A 70 -4.60 -7.00 14.71
C LEU A 70 -3.85 -7.84 15.75
N SER A 71 -3.23 -8.92 15.30
CA SER A 71 -2.20 -9.62 16.06
C SER A 71 -0.97 -9.85 15.18
N ALA A 72 -0.45 -8.78 14.57
CA ALA A 72 0.98 -8.79 14.29
C ALA A 72 1.65 -8.88 15.66
N PRO A 73 2.49 -9.88 15.96
CA PRO A 73 3.37 -9.77 17.11
C PRO A 73 4.15 -8.48 16.84
N SER A 74 3.92 -7.44 17.64
CA SER A 74 4.95 -6.44 17.79
C SER A 74 6.14 -7.26 18.26
N ALA A 75 7.11 -7.49 17.38
CA ALA A 75 8.41 -7.91 17.83
C ALA A 75 8.84 -6.76 18.73
N GLN A 76 8.53 -6.87 20.02
CA GLN A 76 9.14 -6.08 21.05
C GLN A 76 10.57 -6.56 21.01
N ALA A 77 11.33 -6.06 20.03
CA ALA A 77 12.74 -6.30 19.91
C ALA A 77 13.26 -5.93 21.30
N ALA A 78 13.82 -6.91 21.99
CA ALA A 78 14.56 -6.59 23.18
C ALA A 78 15.52 -5.47 22.77
N GLU A 79 15.41 -4.32 23.41
CA GLU A 79 16.21 -3.14 23.09
C GLU A 79 17.68 -3.52 23.38
N CYS A 80 18.38 -3.98 22.34
CA CYS A 80 19.77 -4.41 22.39
C CYS A 80 20.64 -3.19 22.12
N PHE A 81 21.67 -3.04 22.93
CA PHE A 81 22.66 -2.00 22.76
C PHE A 81 24.04 -2.63 22.69
N ALA A 82 24.90 -2.04 21.87
CA ALA A 82 26.30 -2.41 21.81
C ALA A 82 27.16 -1.19 22.08
N ASP A 83 28.16 -1.37 22.95
CA ASP A 83 29.22 -0.39 23.07
C ASP A 83 30.41 -0.80 22.21
N TYR A 84 31.03 0.20 21.60
CA TYR A 84 32.04 -0.02 20.58
C TYR A 84 33.13 1.04 20.65
N LYS A 85 34.23 0.74 19.98
CA LYS A 85 35.31 1.68 19.71
C LYS A 85 35.45 1.83 18.20
N ALA A 86 35.64 3.05 17.74
CA ALA A 86 35.86 3.35 16.33
C ALA A 86 36.96 4.40 16.17
N LYS A 87 37.54 4.43 14.97
CA LYS A 87 38.57 5.38 14.58
C LYS A 87 38.22 6.09 13.29
N GLN A 88 38.70 7.30 13.12
CA GLN A 88 38.68 8.03 11.86
C GLN A 88 40.11 8.43 11.56
N GLU A 89 40.53 8.28 10.31
CA GLU A 89 41.88 8.63 9.85
C GLU A 89 41.90 10.07 9.32
N ASN A 90 43.05 10.74 9.39
CA ASN A 90 43.36 12.02 8.74
C ASN A 90 42.31 13.16 8.95
N PRO A 91 42.23 13.80 10.14
CA PRO A 91 43.08 13.61 11.32
C PRO A 91 42.67 12.38 12.14
N LEU A 92 43.64 11.72 12.79
CA LEU A 92 43.38 10.56 13.62
C LEU A 92 42.47 10.93 14.80
N ARG A 93 41.28 10.34 14.84
CA ARG A 93 40.32 10.48 15.94
C ARG A 93 39.92 9.10 16.43
N LEU A 94 39.82 8.95 17.74
CA LEU A 94 39.31 7.75 18.39
C LEU A 94 38.07 8.13 19.18
N HIS A 95 37.05 7.29 19.16
CA HIS A 95 35.94 7.48 20.08
C HIS A 95 35.33 6.16 20.53
N TYR A 96 34.69 6.25 21.70
CA TYR A 96 33.80 5.26 22.24
C TYR A 96 32.36 5.71 21.99
N GLY A 97 31.49 4.77 21.70
CA GLY A 97 30.08 5.03 21.46
C GLY A 97 29.22 3.88 21.95
N VAL A 98 27.94 4.17 22.10
CA VAL A 98 26.89 3.19 22.36
C VAL A 98 25.86 3.34 21.25
N ALA A 99 25.44 2.25 20.65
CA ALA A 99 24.43 2.28 19.60
C ALA A 99 23.41 1.15 19.81
N GLN A 100 22.20 1.40 19.33
CA GLN A 100 21.14 0.41 19.31
C GLN A 100 21.40 -0.58 18.17
N VAL A 101 21.17 -1.86 18.46
CA VAL A 101 21.33 -2.98 17.52
C VAL A 101 19.98 -3.62 17.32
N SER A 102 19.58 -3.78 16.07
CA SER A 102 18.30 -4.41 15.71
C SER A 102 18.45 -5.93 15.61
N GLY A 103 17.37 -6.68 15.84
CA GLY A 103 17.37 -8.14 15.73
C GLY A 103 18.08 -8.82 16.89
N ASP A 104 18.96 -9.78 16.60
CA ASP A 104 19.62 -10.56 17.64
C ASP A 104 20.61 -9.72 18.45
N CYS A 105 20.53 -9.79 19.79
CA CYS A 105 21.52 -9.21 20.72
C CYS A 105 22.87 -9.97 20.67
N SER A 106 23.49 -10.11 19.50
CA SER A 106 24.77 -10.78 19.31
C SER A 106 25.86 -9.80 18.88
N ARG A 107 27.13 -10.10 19.23
CA ARG A 107 28.27 -9.31 18.73
C ARG A 107 28.34 -9.29 17.21
N ALA A 108 28.01 -10.40 16.56
CA ALA A 108 28.06 -10.51 15.11
C ALA A 108 27.05 -9.57 14.43
N SER A 109 25.81 -9.56 14.93
CA SER A 109 24.76 -8.64 14.46
C SER A 109 25.17 -7.17 14.69
N ALA A 110 25.68 -6.86 15.89
CA ALA A 110 26.17 -5.53 16.23
C ALA A 110 27.32 -5.08 15.32
N GLN A 111 28.29 -5.96 15.06
CA GLN A 111 29.43 -5.66 14.21
C GLN A 111 29.00 -5.37 12.77
N ALA A 112 28.13 -6.20 12.17
CA ALA A 112 27.65 -5.99 10.81
C ALA A 112 26.94 -4.63 10.68
N GLN A 113 25.97 -4.36 11.56
CA GLN A 113 25.19 -3.12 11.51
C GLN A 113 26.03 -1.88 11.77
N LEU A 114 26.92 -1.92 12.77
CA LEU A 114 27.71 -0.75 13.14
C LEU A 114 28.84 -0.48 12.16
N THR A 115 29.40 -1.50 11.51
CA THR A 115 30.42 -1.30 10.47
C THR A 115 29.86 -0.40 9.36
N ASP A 116 28.68 -0.70 8.84
CA ASP A 116 28.08 0.05 7.74
C ASP A 116 27.70 1.47 8.17
N ARG A 117 27.04 1.61 9.33
CA ARG A 117 26.58 2.92 9.87
C ARG A 117 27.75 3.86 10.18
N LEU A 118 28.83 3.32 10.77
CA LEU A 118 30.03 4.09 11.08
C LEU A 118 30.79 4.46 9.80
N ALA A 119 30.93 3.53 8.86
CA ALA A 119 31.63 3.77 7.59
C ALA A 119 30.95 4.88 6.77
N ALA A 120 29.62 4.93 6.77
CA ALA A 120 28.86 6.02 6.13
C ALA A 120 29.18 7.42 6.68
N ASN A 121 29.76 7.48 7.89
CA ASN A 121 30.17 8.72 8.56
C ASN A 121 31.70 8.89 8.62
N GLY A 122 32.45 8.11 7.86
CA GLY A 122 33.92 8.16 7.82
C GLY A 122 34.60 7.60 9.08
N TRP A 123 33.89 6.77 9.85
CA TRP A 123 34.43 6.04 11.00
C TRP A 123 34.65 4.57 10.64
N THR A 124 35.79 4.02 11.01
CA THR A 124 36.10 2.60 10.95
C THR A 124 35.85 1.97 12.31
N LEU A 125 34.96 0.97 12.36
CA LEU A 125 34.75 0.17 13.56
C LEU A 125 36.04 -0.59 13.92
N LEU A 126 36.48 -0.47 15.18
CA LEU A 126 37.63 -1.23 15.68
C LEU A 126 37.17 -2.52 16.38
N THR A 127 36.22 -2.40 17.28
CA THR A 127 35.74 -3.54 18.07
C THR A 127 34.40 -3.26 18.74
N ILE A 128 33.63 -4.33 18.95
CA ILE A 128 32.49 -4.36 19.84
C ILE A 128 32.99 -4.74 21.24
N VAL A 129 32.85 -3.83 22.19
CA VAL A 129 33.27 -4.03 23.58
C VAL A 129 32.33 -5.02 24.25
N SER A 130 31.02 -4.76 24.19
CA SER A 130 29.98 -5.59 24.76
C SER A 130 28.64 -5.38 24.07
N VAL A 131 27.73 -6.32 24.27
CA VAL A 131 26.32 -6.23 23.88
C VAL A 131 25.50 -6.44 25.14
N PHE A 132 24.53 -5.56 25.39
CA PHE A 132 23.78 -5.49 26.63
C PHE A 132 22.35 -5.01 26.40
N GLY A 133 21.48 -5.25 27.37
CA GLY A 133 20.10 -4.77 27.36
C GLY A 133 19.95 -3.39 28.01
N LYS A 134 18.71 -2.93 28.08
CA LYS A 134 18.26 -1.63 28.62
C LYS A 134 18.92 -1.22 29.94
N ASP A 135 19.12 -2.17 30.86
CA ASP A 135 19.63 -1.91 32.21
C ASP A 135 21.06 -1.34 32.21
N GLY A 136 21.86 -1.70 31.21
CA GLY A 136 23.25 -1.25 31.08
C GLY A 136 23.42 0.10 30.37
N LEU A 137 22.35 0.68 29.83
CA LEU A 137 22.42 1.82 28.94
C LEU A 137 22.81 3.12 29.66
N ASN A 138 22.14 3.41 30.78
CA ASN A 138 22.35 4.66 31.53
C ASN A 138 23.78 4.78 32.07
N GLN A 139 24.38 3.66 32.48
CA GLN A 139 25.74 3.62 33.03
C GLN A 139 26.80 4.05 32.00
N ARG A 140 26.54 3.85 30.71
CA ARG A 140 27.50 4.15 29.62
C ARG A 140 27.26 5.49 28.95
N LYS A 141 26.19 6.20 29.33
CA LYS A 141 25.81 7.49 28.72
C LYS A 141 26.90 8.55 28.85
N ALA A 142 27.45 8.71 30.05
CA ALA A 142 28.52 9.68 30.30
C ALA A 142 29.79 9.35 29.50
N SER A 143 30.15 8.06 29.42
CA SER A 143 31.34 7.60 28.69
C SER A 143 31.21 7.76 27.17
N ALA A 144 30.03 7.55 26.61
CA ALA A 144 29.76 7.73 25.18
C ALA A 144 29.61 9.20 24.77
N GLY A 145 29.20 10.06 25.70
CA GLY A 145 29.05 11.50 25.50
C GLY A 145 28.24 11.82 24.24
N PRO A 146 28.79 12.56 23.26
CA PRO A 146 28.07 12.96 22.05
C PRO A 146 27.74 11.79 21.10
N ASN A 147 28.36 10.62 21.29
CA ASN A 147 28.16 9.45 20.44
C ASN A 147 27.15 8.45 21.04
N PHE A 148 26.47 8.83 22.11
CA PHE A 148 25.45 8.01 22.74
C PHE A 148 24.20 7.92 21.85
N LEU A 149 23.92 6.71 21.36
CA LEU A 149 22.81 6.37 20.45
C LEU A 149 22.75 7.20 19.17
N ARG A 150 23.89 7.75 18.75
CA ARG A 150 23.98 8.64 17.59
C ARG A 150 24.02 7.87 16.27
N PHE A 151 24.81 6.80 16.26
CA PHE A 151 25.10 6.02 15.07
C PHE A 151 24.14 4.91 14.96
#